data_AF-A0A2K1KQK4-F1
#
_entry.id   AF-A0A2K1KQK4-F1
#
_cell.length_a   1.000
_cell.length_b   1.000
_cell.length_c   1.000
_cell.angle_alpha   90.00
_cell.angle_beta   90.00
_cell.angle_gamma   90.00
#
_symmetry.space_group_name_H-M   'P 1'
#
loop_
_entity.id
_entity.type
_entity.pdbx_description
1 polymer ?
#
loop_
_entity_poly.entity_id
_entity_poly.type
_entity_poly.pdbx_seq_one_letter_code
_entity_poly.pdbx_strand_id
1 'polypeptide(L)'
;MDSIFGFASVKNVAAGGKDANAGLPGIKPGSRTREQIPFTVRDVLLWQTLGPEGSDQSYEFLEERLPSYVVEFEWYRRGWTFQEMLTSGRALIFTKGTKVLAVPESLMA
;
A
#
# COMPACT_ATOMS: atom_id res chain seq x y z
N MET A 1 3.78 1.55 -20.99
CA MET A 1 3.19 1.68 -19.63
C MET A 1 3.63 0.47 -18.80
N ASP A 2 3.49 -0.72 -19.38
CA ASP A 2 4.25 -1.94 -19.10
C ASP A 2 5.73 -1.73 -18.75
N SER A 3 6.50 -0.91 -19.47
CA SER A 3 7.93 -0.68 -19.18
C SER A 3 8.14 0.14 -17.91
N ILE A 4 7.34 1.18 -17.69
CA ILE A 4 7.42 2.01 -16.47
C ILE A 4 7.09 1.17 -15.25
N PHE A 5 6.03 0.37 -15.34
CA PHE A 5 5.58 -0.45 -14.23
C PHE A 5 6.39 -1.74 -14.06
N GLY A 6 6.90 -2.32 -15.15
CA GLY A 6 7.69 -3.55 -15.15
C GLY A 6 9.14 -3.34 -14.70
N PHE A 7 9.70 -2.14 -14.89
CA PHE A 7 11.06 -1.82 -14.44
C PHE A 7 11.12 -1.01 -13.15
N ALA A 8 9.98 -0.68 -12.53
CA ALA A 8 9.96 0.03 -11.26
C ALA A 8 10.39 -0.88 -10.09
N SER A 9 11.44 -0.49 -9.36
CA SER A 9 11.89 -1.23 -8.17
C SER A 9 10.85 -1.25 -7.05
N VAL A 10 10.13 -0.14 -6.86
CA VAL A 10 9.05 0.05 -5.91
C VAL A 10 8.09 1.08 -6.49
N LYS A 11 6.78 0.87 -6.30
CA LYS A 11 5.74 1.82 -6.71
C LYS A 11 5.06 2.42 -5.50
N ASN A 12 4.80 3.73 -5.53
CA ASN A 12 4.06 4.43 -4.50
C ASN A 12 2.64 4.70 -4.99
N VAL A 13 1.65 4.20 -4.26
CA VAL A 13 0.23 4.31 -4.60
C VAL A 13 -0.47 5.18 -3.57
N ALA A 14 -1.03 6.31 -3.99
CA ALA A 14 -1.76 7.24 -3.12
C ALA A 14 -3.24 6.83 -2.96
N ALA A 15 -3.51 5.64 -2.41
CA ALA A 15 -4.87 5.09 -2.38
C ALA A 15 -5.86 5.90 -1.52
N GLY A 16 -5.41 6.44 -0.39
CA GLY A 16 -6.25 7.17 0.56
C GLY A 16 -6.58 8.62 0.14
N GLY A 17 -5.98 9.12 -0.92
CA GLY A 17 -6.16 10.48 -1.39
C GLY A 17 -7.43 10.65 -2.23
N LYS A 18 -8.19 11.72 -1.96
CA LYS A 18 -9.35 12.11 -2.79
C LYS A 18 -8.93 12.52 -4.20
N ASP A 19 -7.76 13.16 -4.32
CA ASP A 19 -7.23 13.66 -5.58
C ASP A 19 -5.70 13.70 -5.55
N ALA A 20 -5.08 14.15 -6.64
CA ALA A 20 -3.62 14.21 -6.78
C ALA A 20 -2.95 15.17 -5.77
N ASN A 21 -3.70 16.09 -5.15
CA ASN A 21 -3.20 17.08 -4.19
C ASN A 21 -3.44 16.66 -2.73
N ALA A 22 -4.05 15.50 -2.48
CA ALA A 22 -4.32 15.01 -1.12
C ALA A 22 -3.03 14.70 -0.33
N GLY A 23 -1.89 14.54 -1.02
CA GLY A 23 -0.61 14.23 -0.41
C GLY A 23 -0.50 12.77 0.07
N LEU A 24 0.65 12.45 0.67
CA LEU A 24 0.96 11.10 1.15
C LEU A 24 1.07 11.09 2.69
N PRO A 25 0.19 10.34 3.38
CA PRO A 25 0.29 10.15 4.82
C PRO A 25 1.65 9.63 5.29
N GLY A 26 2.21 10.29 6.30
CA GLY A 26 3.51 9.98 6.89
C GLY A 26 4.73 10.44 6.08
N ILE A 27 4.55 11.30 5.06
CA ILE A 27 5.62 12.10 4.46
C ILE A 27 5.72 13.46 5.18
N LYS A 28 4.59 14.14 5.40
CA LYS A 28 4.53 15.36 6.19
C LYS A 28 4.36 15.02 7.68
N PRO A 29 5.06 15.68 8.61
CA PRO A 29 4.79 15.53 10.05
C PRO A 29 3.31 15.75 10.38
N GLY A 30 2.72 14.88 11.19
CA GLY A 30 1.30 14.96 11.58
C GLY A 30 0.28 14.55 10.50
N SER A 31 0.72 14.08 9.31
CA SER A 31 -0.20 13.62 8.25
C SER A 31 -0.67 12.17 8.39
N ARG A 32 -0.19 11.44 9.41
CA ARG A 32 -0.60 10.07 9.74
C ARG A 32 -1.22 10.04 11.14
N THR A 33 -2.23 9.19 11.32
CA THR A 33 -2.88 8.97 12.63
C THR A 33 -2.16 7.87 13.41
N ARG A 34 -1.57 6.89 12.70
CA ARG A 34 -0.85 5.76 13.29
C ARG A 34 0.60 5.74 12.86
N GLU A 35 1.49 5.46 13.81
CA GLU A 35 2.92 5.35 13.57
C GLU A 35 3.33 3.90 13.36
N GLN A 36 4.17 3.65 12.36
CA GLN A 36 4.83 2.34 12.22
C GLN A 36 5.94 2.26 13.27
N ILE A 37 5.95 1.19 14.05
CA ILE A 37 7.00 0.94 15.02
C ILE A 37 8.09 0.11 14.32
N PRO A 38 9.33 0.59 14.27
CA PRO A 38 10.44 -0.20 13.77
C PRO A 38 10.79 -1.31 14.78
N PHE A 39 11.12 -2.50 14.28
CA PHE A 39 11.58 -3.62 15.09
C PHE A 39 12.68 -4.39 14.36
N THR A 40 13.52 -5.11 15.10
CA THR A 40 14.66 -5.83 14.53
C THR A 40 14.47 -7.34 14.67
N VAL A 41 14.70 -8.08 13.60
CA VAL A 41 14.73 -9.54 13.60
C VAL A 41 16.04 -10.00 12.96
N ARG A 42 16.89 -10.71 13.70
CA ARG A 42 18.20 -11.19 13.21
C ARG A 42 19.01 -10.08 12.52
N ASP A 43 19.12 -8.93 13.19
CA ASP A 43 19.82 -7.73 12.70
C ASP A 43 19.23 -7.05 11.45
N VAL A 44 18.04 -7.48 11.01
CA VAL A 44 17.29 -6.80 9.94
C VAL A 44 16.26 -5.86 10.56
N LEU A 45 16.37 -4.57 10.23
CA LEU A 45 15.38 -3.56 10.59
C LEU A 45 14.12 -3.73 9.73
N LEU A 46 13.01 -4.01 10.39
CA LEU A 46 11.70 -4.17 9.80
C LEU A 46 10.75 -3.10 10.31
N TRP A 47 9.76 -2.78 9.49
CA TRP A 47 8.68 -1.86 9.84
C TRP A 47 7.38 -2.64 9.99
N GLN A 48 6.64 -2.36 11.06
CA GLN A 48 5.33 -2.96 11.23
C GLN A 48 4.39 -2.56 10.07
N THR A 49 3.75 -3.55 9.45
CA THR A 49 2.64 -3.30 8.53
C THR A 49 1.43 -2.84 9.33
N LEU A 50 0.78 -1.78 8.89
CA LEU A 50 -0.41 -1.23 9.55
C LEU A 50 -1.63 -1.46 8.65
N GLY A 51 -2.63 -2.16 9.17
CA GLY A 51 -3.94 -2.28 8.55
C GLY A 51 -4.80 -1.03 8.77
N PRO A 52 -5.99 -0.96 8.14
CA PRO A 52 -6.90 0.16 8.28
C PRO A 52 -7.33 0.33 9.74
N GLU A 53 -7.62 1.58 10.09
CA GLU A 53 -8.01 1.96 11.44
C GLU A 53 -9.33 1.28 11.83
N GLY A 54 -9.36 0.65 13.02
CA GLY A 54 -10.56 -0.06 13.51
C GLY A 54 -10.73 -1.50 13.02
N SER A 55 -9.78 -2.04 12.25
CA SER A 55 -9.79 -3.47 11.88
C SER A 55 -8.92 -4.30 12.83
N ASP A 56 -9.56 -5.09 13.69
CA ASP A 56 -8.97 -6.29 14.32
C ASP A 56 -8.96 -7.48 13.33
N GLN A 57 -9.44 -7.26 12.11
CA GLN A 57 -9.62 -8.29 11.09
C GLN A 57 -8.28 -8.70 10.47
N SER A 58 -8.13 -10.01 10.34
CA SER A 58 -7.11 -10.65 9.52
C SER A 58 -7.03 -10.00 8.13
N TYR A 59 -5.81 -9.78 7.65
CA TYR A 59 -5.54 -9.34 6.28
C TYR A 59 -6.01 -10.41 5.29
N GLU A 60 -7.28 -10.38 4.93
CA GLU A 60 -7.78 -11.19 3.83
C GLU A 60 -7.31 -10.54 2.53
N PHE A 61 -6.60 -11.32 1.73
CA PHE A 61 -6.14 -10.86 0.43
C PHE A 61 -7.20 -11.16 -0.63
N LEU A 62 -7.68 -10.13 -1.31
CA LEU A 62 -8.40 -10.32 -2.55
C LEU A 62 -7.43 -10.78 -3.63
N GLU A 63 -7.77 -11.92 -4.23
CA GLU A 63 -7.02 -12.53 -5.33
C GLU A 63 -5.51 -12.66 -5.03
N GLU A 64 -5.14 -12.88 -3.76
CA GLU A 64 -3.75 -12.99 -3.30
C GLU A 64 -2.88 -11.74 -3.55
N ARG A 65 -3.48 -10.63 -3.98
CA ARG A 65 -2.74 -9.48 -4.51
C ARG A 65 -2.94 -8.21 -3.72
N LEU A 66 -4.11 -8.02 -3.13
CA LEU A 66 -4.43 -6.80 -2.40
C LEU A 66 -5.09 -7.10 -1.07
N PRO A 67 -4.79 -6.31 -0.03
CA PRO A 67 -5.64 -6.31 1.15
C PRO A 67 -7.08 -5.96 0.76
N SER A 68 -8.05 -6.74 1.25
CA SER A 68 -9.47 -6.58 0.97
C SER A 68 -9.97 -5.15 1.20
N TYR A 69 -9.48 -4.49 2.25
CA TYR A 69 -9.87 -3.11 2.59
C TYR A 69 -9.46 -2.05 1.56
N VAL A 70 -8.53 -2.35 0.64
CA VAL A 70 -8.07 -1.36 -0.35
C VAL A 70 -9.18 -1.04 -1.38
N VAL A 71 -10.13 -1.95 -1.58
CA VAL A 71 -11.24 -1.77 -2.53
C VAL A 71 -12.21 -0.66 -2.15
N GLU A 72 -12.20 -0.25 -0.87
CA GLU A 72 -13.04 0.82 -0.36
C GLU A 72 -12.56 2.20 -0.77
N PHE A 73 -11.29 2.33 -1.21
CA PHE A 73 -10.72 3.62 -1.58
C PHE A 73 -11.07 4.05 -3.01
N GLU A 74 -11.17 5.36 -3.22
CA GLU A 74 -11.44 5.97 -4.52
C GLU A 74 -10.41 5.54 -5.58
N TRP A 75 -9.16 5.29 -5.18
CA TRP A 75 -8.12 4.77 -6.06
C TRP A 75 -8.54 3.48 -6.75
N TYR A 76 -9.12 2.50 -6.03
CA TYR A 76 -9.51 1.22 -6.61
C TYR A 76 -10.64 1.36 -7.65
N ARG A 77 -11.47 2.39 -7.52
CA ARG A 77 -12.64 2.62 -8.38
C ARG A 77 -12.29 3.37 -9.69
N ARG A 78 -11.03 3.76 -9.90
CA ARG A 78 -10.59 4.48 -11.10
C ARG A 78 -10.19 3.48 -12.19
N GLY A 79 -10.70 3.64 -13.42
CA GLY A 79 -10.43 2.66 -14.49
C GLY A 79 -8.94 2.44 -14.83
N TRP A 80 -8.08 3.45 -14.62
CA TRP A 80 -6.64 3.35 -14.92
C TRP A 80 -5.80 2.66 -13.83
N THR A 81 -6.33 2.52 -12.61
CA THR A 81 -5.58 1.93 -11.48
C THR A 81 -5.52 0.41 -11.54
N PHE A 82 -6.43 -0.22 -12.31
CA PHE A 82 -6.39 -1.65 -12.60
C PHE A 82 -5.11 -2.08 -13.34
N GLN A 83 -4.62 -1.26 -14.27
CA GLN A 83 -3.36 -1.52 -14.99
C GLN A 83 -2.14 -1.35 -14.10
N GLU A 84 -2.16 -0.37 -13.20
CA GLU A 84 -1.12 -0.21 -12.18
C GLU A 84 -1.09 -1.42 -11.25
N MET A 85 -2.26 -1.92 -10.85
CA MET A 85 -2.40 -3.05 -9.93
C MET A 85 -1.86 -4.36 -10.51
N LEU A 86 -2.25 -4.72 -11.73
CA LEU A 86 -1.85 -5.99 -12.36
C LEU A 86 -0.36 -6.11 -12.61
N THR A 87 0.35 -4.99 -12.74
CA THR A 87 1.77 -4.96 -13.08
C THR A 87 2.67 -4.73 -11.87
N SER A 88 2.11 -4.65 -10.65
CA SER A 88 2.83 -4.23 -9.44
C SER A 88 3.24 -5.38 -8.54
N GLY A 89 4.40 -5.99 -8.83
CA GLY A 89 5.02 -6.99 -7.95
C GLY A 89 5.52 -6.44 -6.61
N ARG A 90 5.74 -5.12 -6.50
CA ARG A 90 6.27 -4.44 -5.31
C ARG A 90 5.66 -3.03 -5.17
N ALA A 91 4.76 -2.83 -4.21
CA ALA A 91 4.06 -1.55 -4.04
C ALA A 91 3.92 -1.12 -2.57
N LEU A 92 3.93 0.20 -2.37
CA LEU A 92 3.59 0.92 -1.14
C LEU A 92 2.29 1.72 -1.36
N ILE A 93 1.16 1.19 -0.87
CA ILE A 93 -0.22 1.72 -0.94
C ILE A 93 -0.64 2.62 0.25
N PHE A 94 -0.38 3.92 0.17
CA PHE A 94 -0.73 4.89 1.21
C PHE A 94 -2.24 5.02 1.35
N THR A 95 -2.80 4.69 2.53
CA THR A 95 -4.24 4.76 2.81
C THR A 95 -4.56 5.92 3.76
N LYS A 96 -5.86 6.18 4.04
CA LYS A 96 -6.26 7.23 4.98
C LYS A 96 -5.65 6.95 6.37
N GLY A 97 -4.70 7.78 6.78
CA GLY A 97 -4.08 7.76 8.11
C GLY A 97 -2.88 6.81 8.30
N THR A 98 -2.54 5.97 7.31
CA THR A 98 -1.65 4.80 7.53
C THR A 98 -0.71 4.46 6.36
N LYS A 99 0.51 3.98 6.68
CA LYS A 99 1.54 3.44 5.76
C LYS A 99 1.47 1.88 5.67
N VAL A 100 2.15 1.30 4.69
CA VAL A 100 1.65 0.20 3.86
C VAL A 100 2.39 -1.13 4.02
N LEU A 101 1.61 -2.21 3.90
CA LEU A 101 1.95 -3.53 3.37
C LEU A 101 2.80 -3.48 2.08
N ALA A 102 3.95 -4.14 2.09
CA ALA A 102 4.64 -4.56 0.87
C ALA A 102 4.01 -5.88 0.39
N VAL A 103 3.41 -5.89 -0.81
CA VAL A 103 3.02 -7.16 -1.44
C VAL A 103 4.30 -7.88 -1.85
N PRO A 104 4.59 -9.08 -1.32
CA PRO A 104 5.79 -9.82 -1.70
C PRO A 104 5.62 -10.45 -3.08
N GLU A 105 6.69 -10.42 -3.87
CA GLU A 105 6.78 -11.00 -5.21
C GLU A 105 6.49 -12.52 -5.23
N SER A 106 6.67 -13.21 -4.08
CA SER A 106 6.39 -14.63 -3.91
C SER A 106 4.91 -15.03 -3.94
N LEU A 107 3.97 -14.06 -3.95
CA LEU A 107 2.54 -14.30 -4.16
C LEU A 107 2.11 -14.11 -5.64
N MET A 108 3.06 -13.99 -6.57
CA MET A 108 2.78 -13.76 -8.00
C MET A 108 3.15 -14.96 -8.91
N ALA A 109 3.20 -16.18 -8.37
CA ALA A 109 3.42 -17.42 -9.14
C ALA A 109 2.18 -18.32 -9.09
#